data_AF-A0A4R4SNG2-F1
#
_entry.id   AF-A0A4R4SNG2-F1
#
_cell.length_a   1.000
_cell.length_b   1.000
_cell.length_c   1.000
_cell.angle_alpha   90.00
_cell.angle_beta   90.00
_cell.angle_gamma   90.00
#
_symmetry.space_group_name_H-M   'P 1'
#
loop_
_entity.id
_entity.type
_entity.pdbx_description
1 polymer ?
#
loop_
_entity_poly.entity_id
_entity_poly.type
_entity_poly.pdbx_seq_one_letter_code
_entity_poly.pdbx_strand_id
1 'polypeptide(L)' 'PSLTPDEERAVDEWRLLLQLDSDDRLGWYWGDPGRVYFCSRPDEPLEQSWLALQAA' A
#
# COMPACT_ATOMS: atom_id res chain seq x y z
N PRO A 1 -16.23 -11.24 2.11
CA PRO A 1 -17.17 -10.76 3.15
C PRO A 1 -17.48 -9.29 2.87
N SER A 2 -18.68 -8.82 3.16
CA SER A 2 -19.02 -7.39 3.06
C SER A 2 -18.35 -6.64 4.20
N LEU A 3 -17.81 -5.46 3.93
CA LEU A 3 -17.27 -4.58 4.96
C LEU A 3 -18.42 -3.96 5.77
N THR A 4 -18.14 -3.64 7.03
CA THR A 4 -18.98 -2.77 7.85
C THR A 4 -18.84 -1.31 7.37
N PRO A 5 -19.81 -0.43 7.65
CA PRO A 5 -19.71 0.98 7.25
C PRO A 5 -18.48 1.70 7.81
N ASP A 6 -18.00 1.33 9.00
CA ASP A 6 -16.79 1.90 9.58
C ASP A 6 -15.53 1.44 8.85
N GLU A 7 -15.49 0.18 8.41
CA GLU A 7 -14.40 -0.35 7.59
C GLU A 7 -14.39 0.29 6.19
N GLU A 8 -15.56 0.51 5.59
CA GLU A 8 -15.68 1.22 4.30
C GLU A 8 -15.13 2.65 4.41
N ARG A 9 -15.54 3.41 5.44
CA ARG A 9 -15.02 4.76 5.68
C ARG A 9 -13.52 4.76 5.92
N ALA A 10 -13.02 3.80 6.70
CA ALA A 10 -11.59 3.69 6.96
C ALA A 10 -10.80 3.43 5.67
N VAL A 11 -11.32 2.63 4.73
CA VAL A 11 -10.69 2.41 3.41
C VAL A 11 -10.70 3.70 2.57
N ASP A 12 -11.80 4.44 2.56
CA ASP A 12 -11.94 5.69 1.79
C ASP A 12 -10.97 6.80 2.24
N GLU A 13 -10.52 6.76 3.49
CA GLU A 13 -9.51 7.69 4.03
C GLU A 13 -8.11 7.46 3.47
N TRP A 14 -7.79 6.26 2.99
CA TRP A 14 -6.45 5.96 2.48
C TRP A 14 -6.35 6.19 0.98
N ARG A 15 -5.27 6.84 0.57
CA ARG A 15 -4.88 7.05 -0.83
C ARG A 15 -3.59 6.31 -1.11
N LEU A 16 -3.60 5.50 -2.17
CA LEU A 16 -2.38 4.89 -2.70
C LEU A 16 -1.52 5.98 -3.36
N LEU A 17 -0.28 6.10 -2.91
CA LEU A 17 0.69 7.05 -3.45
C LEU A 17 1.62 6.39 -4.47
N LEU A 18 2.10 5.20 -4.15
CA LEU A 18 3.06 4.47 -4.96
C LEU A 18 2.89 2.96 -4.75
N GLN A 19 3.03 2.21 -5.83
CA GLN A 19 3.15 0.76 -5.82
C GLN A 19 4.40 0.38 -6.61
N LEU A 20 5.23 -0.48 -6.03
CA LEU A 20 6.40 -1.07 -6.69
C LEU A 20 6.27 -2.58 -6.70
N ASP A 21 6.17 -3.15 -7.89
CA ASP A 21 6.10 -4.59 -8.07
C ASP A 21 7.51 -5.19 -8.12
N SER A 22 7.64 -6.48 -7.79
CA SER A 22 8.86 -7.21 -8.10
C SER A 22 9.07 -7.22 -9.61
N ASP A 23 10.28 -6.91 -10.05
CA ASP A 23 10.63 -6.81 -11.47
C ASP A 23 12.09 -7.24 -11.66
N ASP A 24 12.28 -8.40 -12.29
CA ASP A 24 13.59 -8.99 -12.56
C ASP A 24 14.46 -8.10 -13.47
N ARG A 25 13.86 -7.31 -14.37
CA ARG A 25 14.60 -6.43 -15.27
C ARG A 25 15.22 -5.26 -14.54
N LEU A 26 14.57 -4.82 -13.46
CA LEU A 26 15.02 -3.74 -12.59
C LEU A 26 15.77 -4.26 -11.35
N GLY A 27 15.76 -5.59 -11.13
CA GLY A 27 16.33 -6.23 -9.95
C GLY A 27 15.54 -5.95 -8.67
N TRP A 28 14.26 -5.65 -8.77
CA TRP A 28 13.40 -5.39 -7.63
C TRP A 28 12.87 -6.69 -7.04
N TYR A 29 13.26 -6.96 -5.79
CA TYR A 29 12.86 -8.15 -5.05
C TYR A 29 12.66 -7.79 -3.58
N TRP A 30 11.52 -8.20 -3.00
CA TRP A 30 11.09 -7.78 -1.67
C TRP A 30 11.21 -8.88 -0.60
N GLY A 31 12.11 -9.85 -0.83
CA GLY A 31 12.25 -11.06 0.00
C GLY A 31 11.48 -12.25 -0.55
N ASP A 32 10.38 -12.00 -1.28
CA ASP A 32 9.58 -12.96 -2.04
C ASP A 32 8.85 -12.22 -3.19
N PRO A 33 8.44 -12.89 -4.30
CA PRO A 33 7.72 -12.22 -5.38
C PRO A 33 6.45 -11.54 -4.86
N GLY A 34 6.42 -10.22 -5.00
CA GLY A 34 5.43 -9.41 -4.30
C GLY A 34 5.42 -7.96 -4.73
N ARG A 35 4.76 -7.14 -3.91
CA ARG A 35 4.50 -5.72 -4.16
C ARG A 35 4.65 -4.93 -2.87
N VAL A 36 5.26 -3.76 -2.98
CA VAL A 36 5.37 -2.78 -1.90
C VAL A 36 4.44 -1.60 -2.20
N TYR A 37 3.69 -1.16 -1.20
CA TYR A 37 2.73 -0.05 -1.31
C TYR A 37 3.07 1.05 -0.31
N PHE A 38 2.97 2.29 -0.78
CA PHE A 38 2.94 3.48 0.05
C PHE A 38 1.56 4.09 -0.01
N CYS A 39 0.94 4.29 1.16
CA CYS A 39 -0.37 4.90 1.29
C CYS A 39 -0.31 6.07 2.27
N SER A 40 -1.15 7.08 2.10
CA SER A 40 -1.33 8.14 3.10
C SER A 40 -2.79 8.54 3.22
N ARG A 41 -3.10 9.26 4.30
CA ARG A 41 -4.33 10.03 4.38
C ARG A 41 -4.17 11.38 3.67
N PRO A 42 -5.21 11.93 3.03
CA PRO A 42 -5.14 13.22 2.33
C PRO A 42 -4.67 14.39 3.21
N ASP A 43 -5.02 14.36 4.50
CA ASP A 43 -4.77 15.47 5.43
C ASP A 43 -3.54 15.24 6.34
N GLU A 44 -2.76 14.19 6.09
CA GLU A 44 -1.53 13.90 6.83
C GLU A 44 -0.28 14.23 5.99
N PRO A 45 0.84 14.68 6.63
CA PRO A 45 2.11 14.87 5.94
C PRO A 45 2.59 13.60 5.23
N LEU A 46 3.26 13.76 4.08
CA LEU A 46 3.74 12.64 3.27
C LEU A 46 4.71 11.73 4.03
N GLU A 47 5.49 12.31 4.95
CA GLU A 47 6.42 11.61 5.82
C GLU A 47 5.74 10.65 6.80
N GLN A 48 4.43 10.78 7.00
CA GLN A 48 3.59 9.86 7.78
C GLN A 48 2.94 8.78 6.93
N SER A 49 3.37 8.62 5.67
CA SER A 49 2.90 7.53 4.82
C SER A 49 3.19 6.15 5.43
N TRP A 50 2.27 5.23 5.15
CA TRP A 50 2.32 3.85 5.61
C TRP A 50 2.92 2.95 4.53
N LEU A 51 3.79 2.04 4.95
CA LEU A 51 4.44 1.05 4.10
C LEU A 51 3.83 -0.33 4.35
N ALA A 52 3.35 -0.98 3.28
CA ALA A 52 2.85 -2.34 3.33
C ALA A 52 3.55 -3.24 2.30
N LEU A 53 3.83 -4.49 2.67
CA LEU A 53 4.36 -5.53 1.80
C LEU A 53 3.30 -6.61 1.58
N GLN A 54 3.07 -6.99 0.33
CA GLN A 54 2.31 -8.17 -0.06
C GLN A 54 3.24 -9.14 -0.78
N ALA A 55 3.41 -10.35 -0.22
CA ALA A 55 4.23 -11.44 -0.75
C ALA A 55 3.48 -12.78 -0.61
N ALA A 56 3.97 -13.84 -1.29
CA ALA A 56 3.36 -15.16 -1.31
C ALA A 56 3.74 -16.05 -0.11
#